data_AF-A0A940R1R5-F1
#
_entry.id   AF-A0A940R1R5-F1
#
_cell.length_a   1.000
_cell.length_b   1.000
_cell.length_c   1.000
_cell.angle_alpha   90.00
_cell.angle_beta   90.00
_cell.angle_gamma   90.00
#
_symmetry.space_group_name_H-M   'P 1'
#
loop_
_entity.id
_entity.type
_entity.pdbx_description
1 polymer ?
#
loop_
_entity_poly.entity_id
_entity_poly.type
_entity_poly.pdbx_seq_one_letter_code
_entity_poly.pdbx_strand_id
1 'polypeptide(L)' 'MAKDSGKRLTHEEIKAKVLEGMMRARKKLIEQKRKEDLYLVVWENGKVVKVKAKDMEI' A
#
# COMPACT_ATOMS: atom_id res chain seq x y z
N MET A 1 1.96 -36.25 14.51
CA MET A 1 1.73 -35.92 13.08
C MET A 1 1.20 -34.50 13.01
N ALA A 2 2.03 -33.55 12.58
CA ALA A 2 1.65 -32.15 12.48
C ALA A 2 0.65 -31.98 11.32
N LYS A 3 -0.44 -31.24 11.59
CA LYS A 3 -1.54 -30.97 10.66
C LYS A 3 -1.03 -30.12 9.49
N ASP A 4 -0.66 -30.74 8.37
CA ASP A 4 -0.58 -30.00 7.12
C ASP A 4 -2.01 -29.81 6.59
N SER A 5 -2.63 -28.73 7.05
CA SER A 5 -3.89 -28.23 6.52
C SER A 5 -3.59 -27.09 5.56
N GLY A 6 -2.80 -27.39 4.53
CA GLY A 6 -2.49 -26.49 3.42
C GLY A 6 -3.73 -26.21 2.58
N LYS A 7 -4.66 -25.40 3.11
CA LYS A 7 -5.81 -24.89 2.35
C LYS A 7 -5.25 -24.03 1.21
N ARG A 8 -5.45 -24.48 -0.03
CA ARG A 8 -5.16 -23.66 -1.22
C ARG A 8 -6.01 -22.39 -1.15
N LEU A 9 -5.34 -21.25 -1.25
CA LEU A 9 -6.02 -19.97 -1.31
C LEU A 9 -6.77 -19.89 -2.64
N THR A 10 -8.02 -19.46 -2.57
CA THR A 10 -8.82 -19.08 -3.73
C THR A 10 -8.21 -17.84 -4.40
N HIS A 11 -8.58 -17.60 -5.65
CA HIS A 11 -8.16 -16.40 -6.37
C HIS A 11 -8.53 -15.11 -5.60
N GLU A 12 -9.72 -15.06 -5.00
CA GLU A 12 -10.17 -13.91 -4.20
C GLU A 12 -9.36 -13.74 -2.91
N GLU A 13 -9.02 -14.83 -2.22
CA GLU A 13 -8.16 -14.77 -1.02
C GLU A 13 -6.74 -14.26 -1.37
N ILE A 14 -6.20 -14.63 -2.53
CA ILE A 14 -4.92 -14.12 -3.02
C ILE A 14 -5.03 -12.63 -3.36
N LYS A 15 -6.04 -12.24 -4.12
CA LYS A 15 -6.30 -10.85 -4.50
C LYS A 15 -6.45 -9.95 -3.27
N ALA A 16 -7.18 -10.40 -2.26
CA ALA A 16 -7.35 -9.69 -1.00
C ALA A 16 -6.01 -9.47 -0.28
N LYS A 17 -5.16 -10.51 -0.18
CA LYS A 17 -3.83 -10.40 0.44
C LYS A 17 -2.91 -9.45 -0.31
N VAL A 18 -2.95 -9.46 -1.65
CA VAL A 18 -2.17 -8.54 -2.48
C VAL A 18 -2.62 -7.10 -2.23
N LEU A 19 -3.93 -6.84 -2.26
CA LEU A 19 -4.49 -5.52 -2.01
C LEU A 19 -4.12 -5.01 -0.60
N GLU A 20 -4.25 -5.88 0.41
CA GLU A 20 -3.88 -5.56 1.78
C GLU A 20 -2.38 -5.24 1.92
N GLY A 21 -1.52 -6.01 1.23
CA GLY A 21 -0.09 -5.75 1.12
C GLY A 21 0.21 -4.38 0.50
N MET A 22 -0.45 -4.06 -0.61
CA MET A 22 -0.30 -2.76 -1.29
C MET A 22 -0.74 -1.60 -0.40
N MET A 23 -1.87 -1.72 0.29
CA MET A 23 -2.37 -0.71 1.22
C MET A 23 -1.39 -0.46 2.37
N ARG A 24 -0.82 -1.53 2.94
CA ARG A 24 0.21 -1.42 3.98
C ARG A 24 1.48 -0.73 3.48
N ALA A 25 1.93 -1.07 2.27
CA ALA A 25 3.10 -0.45 1.66
C ALA A 25 2.88 1.05 1.40
N ARG A 26 1.71 1.42 0.86
CA ARG A 26 1.31 2.82 0.64
C ARG A 26 1.31 3.60 1.95
N LYS A 27 0.68 3.07 3.00
CA LYS A 27 0.65 3.70 4.33
C LYS A 27 2.07 3.94 4.88
N LYS A 28 2.92 2.91 4.89
CA LYS A 28 4.31 3.02 5.37
C LYS A 28 5.12 4.07 4.59
N LEU A 29 4.95 4.12 3.27
CA LEU A 29 5.62 5.09 2.41
C LEU A 29 5.22 6.52 2.76
N ILE A 30 3.92 6.80 2.89
CA ILE A 30 3.42 8.13 3.25
C ILE A 30 3.91 8.52 4.65
N GLU A 31 3.82 7.61 5.64
CA GLU A 31 4.31 7.86 7.00
C GLU A 31 5.81 8.18 7.04
N GLN A 32 6.63 7.43 6.29
CA GLN A 32 8.07 7.71 6.19
C GLN A 32 8.32 9.10 5.61
N LYS A 33 7.66 9.44 4.49
CA LYS A 33 7.85 10.73 3.84
C LYS A 33 7.28 11.90 4.64
N ARG A 34 6.26 11.68 5.46
CA ARG A 34 5.76 12.66 6.44
C ARG A 34 6.80 13.01 7.49
N LYS A 35 7.50 12.01 8.04
CA LYS A 35 8.56 12.20 9.05
C LYS A 35 9.75 12.98 8.49
N GLU A 36 10.08 12.74 7.23
CA GLU A 36 11.18 13.40 6.52
C GLU A 36 10.77 14.77 5.91
N ASP A 37 9.51 15.21 6.07
CA ASP A 37 8.93 16.41 5.43
C ASP A 37 9.11 16.47 3.90
N LEU A 38 8.98 15.30 3.26
CA LEU A 38 9.18 15.13 1.82
C LEU A 38 7.88 15.07 1.03
N TYR A 39 8.05 15.04 -0.29
CA TYR A 39 6.98 14.96 -1.27
C TYR A 39 6.85 13.54 -1.83
N LEU A 40 5.63 13.21 -2.27
CA LEU A 40 5.33 12.07 -3.11
C LEU A 40 4.94 12.56 -4.51
N VAL A 41 5.34 11.79 -5.52
CA VAL A 41 4.96 12.03 -6.91
C VAL A 41 3.80 11.10 -7.21
N VAL A 42 2.65 11.66 -7.60
CA VAL A 42 1.44 10.89 -7.92
C VAL A 42 0.90 11.29 -9.28
N TRP A 43 0.14 10.38 -9.89
CA TRP A 43 -0.61 10.67 -11.11
C TRP A 43 -2.02 11.10 -10.73
N GLU A 44 -2.42 12.32 -11.11
CA GLU A 44 -3.72 12.90 -10.81
C GLU A 44 -4.24 13.63 -12.05
N ASN A 45 -5.48 13.33 -12.45
CA ASN A 45 -6.14 13.99 -13.59
C ASN A 45 -5.30 14.04 -14.88
N GLY A 46 -4.59 12.95 -15.21
CA GLY A 46 -3.77 12.85 -16.41
C GLY A 46 -2.41 13.55 -16.31
N LYS A 47 -2.02 14.03 -15.11
CA LYS A 47 -0.77 14.75 -14.89
C LYS A 47 0.02 14.15 -13.74
N VAL A 48 1.34 14.33 -13.80
CA VAL A 48 2.24 14.00 -12.69
C VAL A 48 2.33 15.22 -11.77
N VAL A 49 1.96 15.05 -10.50
CA VAL A 49 1.97 16.12 -9.49
C VAL A 49 2.84 15.73 -8.29
N LYS A 50 3.41 16.72 -7.61
CA LYS A 50 4.16 16.56 -6.37
C LYS A 50 3.30 17.02 -5.20
N VAL A 51 3.03 16.13 -4.25
CA VAL A 51 2.19 16.40 -3.08
C VAL A 51 3.03 16.23 -1.83
N LYS A 52 2.94 17.16 -0.87
CA LYS A 52 3.61 16.97 0.43
C LYS A 52 3.00 15.78 1.12
N ALA A 53 3.83 14.89 1.67
CA ALA A 53 3.32 13.71 2.34
C ALA A 53 2.41 14.04 3.54
N LYS A 54 2.59 15.21 4.18
CA LYS A 54 1.75 15.72 5.27
C LYS A 54 0.30 15.98 4.86
N ASP A 55 0.07 16.33 3.59
CA ASP A 55 -1.24 16.72 3.07
C ASP A 55 -2.04 15.51 2.53
N MET A 56 -1.44 14.32 2.46
CA MET A 56 -2.08 13.12 1.90
C MET A 56 -2.88 12.36 2.95
N GLU A 57 -4.16 12.06 2.72
CA GLU A 57 -4.94 11.21 3.63
C GLU A 57 -4.46 9.74 3.63
N ILE A 58 -4.48 9.11 4.81
CA ILE A 58 -4.03 7.73 5.06
C ILE A 58 -5.18 6.90 5.64
#